data_AF-A0A4V5TJE0-F1
#
_entry.id   AF-A0A4V5TJE0-F1
#
_cell.length_a   1.000
_cell.length_b   1.000
_cell.length_c   1.000
_cell.angle_alpha   90.00
_cell.angle_beta   90.00
_cell.angle_gamma   90.00
#
_symmetry.space_group_name_H-M   'P 1'
#
loop_
_entity.id
_entity.type
_entity.pdbx_description
1 polymer ?
#
loop_
_entity_poly.entity_id
_entity_poly.type
_entity_poly.pdbx_seq_one_letter_code
_entity_poly.pdbx_strand_id
1 'polypeptide(L)'
;MNTELFQPSLKPGVNYETKSYNLTSYLYACMIGGFLPALVLGMQNAVWLRVNPLLRTVILIVGIILYFVLPLGILRFFLGTWIGIAYYFLMKRRYKVHEGIHGTIQPMLHTAIGCSFVGRMLEVGYIVKGVPLLYGS
;
A
#
# COMPACT_ATOMS: atom_id res chain seq x y z
N MET A 1 24.73 -12.65 5.21
CA MET A 1 24.97 -12.91 3.77
C MET A 1 25.84 -11.76 3.25
N ASN A 2 26.97 -12.06 2.58
CA ASN A 2 28.03 -11.09 2.28
C ASN A 2 27.60 -10.09 1.19
N THR A 3 27.61 -8.80 1.52
CA THR A 3 27.35 -7.67 0.61
C THR A 3 28.30 -7.65 -0.59
N GLU A 4 29.48 -8.24 -0.43
CA GLU A 4 30.53 -8.38 -1.46
C GLU A 4 30.08 -9.18 -2.69
N LEU A 5 29.15 -10.14 -2.54
CA LEU A 5 28.68 -10.97 -3.66
C LEU A 5 27.92 -10.16 -4.73
N PHE A 6 27.32 -9.02 -4.35
CA PHE A 6 26.57 -8.18 -5.27
C PHE A 6 27.39 -7.04 -5.86
N GLN A 7 28.49 -6.65 -5.21
CA GLN A 7 29.36 -5.54 -5.65
C GLN A 7 29.78 -5.60 -7.12
N PRO A 8 30.16 -6.74 -7.73
CA PRO A 8 30.58 -6.77 -9.14
C PRO A 8 29.43 -6.52 -10.13
N SER A 9 28.16 -6.62 -9.71
CA SER A 9 26.99 -6.36 -10.55
C SER A 9 26.43 -4.93 -10.41
N LEU A 10 26.93 -4.16 -9.43
CA LEU A 10 26.48 -2.79 -9.18
C LEU A 10 27.25 -1.82 -10.08
N LYS A 11 26.51 -0.97 -10.80
CA LYS A 11 27.08 0.12 -11.59
C LYS A 11 27.65 1.18 -10.63
N PRO A 12 28.90 1.63 -10.84
CA PRO A 12 29.48 2.69 -10.03
C PRO A 12 28.65 3.99 -10.19
N GLY A 13 28.44 4.71 -9.08
CA GLY A 13 27.71 5.99 -9.05
C GLY A 13 26.18 5.88 -8.95
N VAL A 14 25.61 4.66 -8.91
CA VAL A 14 24.16 4.48 -8.71
C VAL A 14 23.86 4.26 -7.23
N ASN A 15 22.96 5.06 -6.65
CA ASN A 15 22.49 4.84 -5.30
C ASN A 15 21.52 3.63 -5.27
N TYR A 16 21.95 2.54 -4.64
CA TYR A 16 21.19 1.29 -4.46
C TYR A 16 20.43 1.22 -3.14
N GLU A 17 20.47 2.27 -2.32
CA GLU A 17 19.66 2.34 -1.12
C GLU A 17 18.19 2.22 -1.49
N THR A 18 17.58 1.24 -0.86
CA THR A 18 16.15 0.97 -0.94
C THR A 18 15.60 1.12 0.47
N LYS A 19 14.37 1.62 0.55
CA LYS A 19 13.61 1.72 1.80
C LYS A 19 12.43 0.77 1.67
N SER A 20 11.95 0.22 2.77
CA SER A 20 10.73 -0.55 2.73
C SER A 20 10.03 -0.56 4.08
N TYR A 21 8.72 -0.72 4.03
CA TYR A 21 7.96 -1.17 5.18
C TYR A 21 8.13 -2.67 5.34
N ASN A 22 8.11 -3.18 6.57
CA ASN A 22 8.01 -4.61 6.82
C ASN A 22 6.75 -5.17 6.13
N LEU A 23 6.90 -6.06 5.15
CA LEU A 23 5.77 -6.55 4.35
C LEU A 23 4.69 -7.25 5.19
N THR A 24 5.07 -7.91 6.28
CA THR A 24 4.15 -8.60 7.18
C THR A 24 3.32 -7.59 7.95
N SER A 25 3.94 -6.58 8.56
CA SER A 25 3.19 -5.53 9.28
C SER A 25 2.36 -4.68 8.33
N TYR A 26 2.80 -4.51 7.08
CA TYR A 26 2.00 -3.87 6.03
C TYR A 26 0.70 -4.63 5.75
N LEU A 27 0.76 -5.97 5.63
CA LEU A 27 -0.45 -6.78 5.45
C LEU A 27 -1.41 -6.63 6.62
N TYR A 28 -0.91 -6.65 7.86
CA TYR A 28 -1.75 -6.39 9.04
C TYR A 28 -2.40 -5.00 9.01
N ALA A 29 -1.65 -3.97 8.61
CA ALA A 29 -2.18 -2.62 8.45
C ALA A 29 -3.31 -2.56 7.41
N CYS A 30 -3.19 -3.30 6.30
CA CYS A 30 -4.25 -3.40 5.30
C CYS A 30 -5.48 -4.13 5.83
N MET A 31 -5.27 -5.24 6.55
CA MET A 31 -6.35 -6.06 7.10
C MET A 31 -7.16 -5.34 8.17
N ILE A 32 -6.52 -4.48 8.97
CA ILE A 32 -7.18 -3.75 10.07
C ILE A 32 -7.72 -2.40 9.57
N GLY A 33 -6.89 -1.67 8.83
CA GLY A 33 -7.18 -0.30 8.41
C GLY A 33 -7.96 -0.19 7.10
N GLY A 34 -8.09 -1.30 6.37
CA GLY A 34 -8.88 -1.39 5.15
C GLY A 34 -8.24 -0.68 3.96
N PHE A 35 -9.08 -0.04 3.15
CA PHE A 35 -8.74 0.39 1.79
C PHE A 35 -7.65 1.47 1.71
N LEU A 36 -7.78 2.53 2.51
CA LEU A 36 -6.88 3.69 2.41
C LEU A 36 -5.43 3.35 2.82
N PRO A 37 -5.19 2.68 3.97
CA PRO A 37 -3.88 2.16 4.31
C PRO A 37 -3.31 1.23 3.24
N ALA A 38 -4.13 0.35 2.64
CA ALA A 38 -3.68 -0.54 1.58
C ALA A 38 -3.18 0.21 0.35
N LEU A 39 -3.89 1.25 -0.11
CA LEU A 39 -3.45 2.05 -1.25
C LEU A 39 -2.22 2.90 -0.91
N VAL A 40 -2.25 3.66 0.19
CA VAL A 40 -1.20 4.64 0.51
C VAL A 40 0.10 3.94 0.89
N LEU A 41 0.05 2.98 1.82
CA LEU A 41 1.24 2.24 2.24
C LEU A 41 1.76 1.34 1.11
N GLY A 42 0.85 0.73 0.34
CA GLY A 42 1.21 -0.12 -0.79
C GLY A 42 1.94 0.68 -1.88
N MET A 43 1.42 1.85 -2.23
CA MET A 43 2.03 2.74 -3.22
C MET A 43 3.38 3.27 -2.73
N GLN A 44 3.45 3.76 -1.49
CA GLN A 44 4.71 4.29 -0.94
C GLN A 44 5.79 3.21 -0.87
N ASN A 45 5.43 2.01 -0.43
CA ASN A 45 6.37 0.89 -0.37
C ASN A 45 6.80 0.42 -1.78
N ALA A 46 5.88 0.43 -2.75
CA ALA A 46 6.19 0.09 -4.14
C ALA A 46 7.12 1.13 -4.78
N VAL A 47 6.96 2.42 -4.47
CA VAL A 47 7.89 3.48 -4.91
C VAL A 47 9.27 3.28 -4.31
N TRP A 48 9.37 3.03 -3.00
CA TRP A 48 10.66 2.83 -2.34
C TRP A 48 11.39 1.57 -2.78
N LEU A 49 10.66 0.49 -3.06
CA LEU A 49 11.21 -0.75 -3.63
C LEU A 49 11.46 -0.66 -5.14
N ARG A 50 11.25 0.51 -5.75
CA ARG A 50 11.46 0.79 -7.19
C ARG A 50 10.74 -0.24 -8.08
N VAL A 51 9.52 -0.59 -7.70
CA VAL A 51 8.63 -1.42 -8.50
C VAL A 51 8.31 -0.70 -9.81
N ASN A 52 8.07 -1.47 -10.88
CA ASN A 52 7.75 -0.95 -12.21
C ASN A 52 6.63 0.13 -12.11
N PRO A 53 6.89 1.35 -12.64
CA PRO A 53 5.93 2.45 -12.57
C PRO A 53 4.58 2.10 -13.20
N LEU A 54 4.56 1.31 -14.29
CA LEU A 54 3.31 0.91 -14.94
C LEU A 54 2.45 0.04 -14.01
N LEU A 55 3.04 -0.97 -13.38
CA LEU A 55 2.29 -1.90 -12.52
C LEU A 55 1.73 -1.21 -11.28
N ARG A 56 2.53 -0.36 -10.59
CA ARG A 56 2.02 0.38 -9.42
C ARG A 56 0.92 1.37 -9.81
N THR A 57 1.05 2.05 -10.96
CA THR A 57 0.03 2.98 -11.44
C THR A 57 -1.26 2.26 -11.83
N VAL A 58 -1.18 1.09 -12.47
CA VAL A 58 -2.36 0.27 -12.79
C VAL A 58 -3.10 -0.14 -11.52
N ILE A 59 -2.40 -0.67 -10.51
CA ILE A 59 -3.04 -1.06 -9.24
C ILE A 59 -3.67 0.16 -8.55
N LEU A 60 -3.01 1.31 -8.56
CA LEU A 60 -3.56 2.55 -7.99
C LEU A 60 -4.85 2.98 -8.72
N ILE A 61 -4.83 3.07 -10.05
CA ILE A 61 -5.99 3.48 -10.85
C ILE A 61 -7.15 2.51 -10.65
N VAL A 62 -6.90 1.20 -10.77
CA VAL A 62 -7.91 0.17 -10.57
C VAL A 62 -8.47 0.25 -9.15
N GLY A 63 -7.62 0.44 -8.13
CA GLY A 63 -8.06 0.60 -6.75
C GLY A 63 -8.99 1.80 -6.57
N ILE A 64 -8.63 2.96 -7.13
CA ILE A 64 -9.45 4.18 -7.07
C ILE A 64 -10.80 3.96 -7.77
N ILE A 65 -10.82 3.36 -8.96
CA ILE A 65 -12.08 3.08 -9.68
C ILE A 65 -12.96 2.15 -8.84
N LEU A 66 -12.40 1.06 -8.35
CA LEU A 66 -13.14 0.08 -7.53
C LEU A 66 -13.69 0.72 -6.24
N TYR A 67 -12.97 1.66 -5.64
CA TYR A 67 -13.45 2.40 -4.47
C TYR A 67 -14.75 3.15 -4.74
N PHE A 68 -14.88 3.81 -5.89
CA PHE A 68 -16.08 4.57 -6.22
C PHE A 68 -17.23 3.67 -6.71
N VAL A 69 -16.92 2.57 -7.40
CA VAL A 69 -17.94 1.67 -7.98
C VAL A 69 -18.57 0.76 -6.92
N LEU A 70 -17.80 0.27 -5.94
CA LEU A 70 -18.31 -0.68 -4.96
C LEU A 70 -19.17 0.01 -3.88
N PRO A 71 -20.23 -0.65 -3.39
CA PRO A 71 -21.08 -0.11 -2.32
C PRO A 71 -20.28 0.09 -1.02
N LEU A 72 -20.67 1.09 -0.23
CA LEU A 72 -20.07 1.41 1.07
C LEU A 72 -20.19 0.23 2.05
N GLY A 73 -19.25 0.14 3.01
CA GLY A 73 -19.30 -0.83 4.10
C GLY A 73 -18.37 -2.03 3.93
N ILE A 74 -18.84 -3.21 4.34
CA ILE A 74 -18.01 -4.44 4.50
C ILE A 74 -17.30 -4.84 3.21
N LEU A 75 -17.92 -4.65 2.05
CA LEU A 75 -17.32 -5.03 0.77
C LEU A 75 -16.09 -4.18 0.41
N ARG A 76 -16.11 -2.87 0.69
CA ARG A 76 -14.94 -1.97 0.53
C ARG A 76 -13.81 -2.30 1.50
N PHE A 77 -14.15 -2.79 2.70
CA PHE A 77 -13.17 -3.25 3.66
C PHE A 77 -12.38 -4.45 3.12
N PHE A 78 -13.07 -5.47 2.60
CA PHE A 78 -12.42 -6.63 1.97
C PHE A 78 -11.64 -6.26 0.71
N LEU A 79 -12.13 -5.30 -0.09
CA LEU A 79 -11.40 -4.76 -1.23
C LEU A 79 -10.03 -4.22 -0.81
N GLY A 80 -9.97 -3.49 0.31
CA GLY A 80 -8.71 -3.00 0.86
C GLY A 80 -7.71 -4.12 1.14
N THR A 81 -8.18 -5.21 1.76
CA THR A 81 -7.36 -6.40 2.00
C THR A 81 -6.87 -7.02 0.69
N TRP A 82 -7.74 -7.17 -0.32
CA TRP A 82 -7.36 -7.72 -1.63
C TRP A 82 -6.33 -6.86 -2.38
N ILE A 83 -6.49 -5.54 -2.35
CA ILE A 83 -5.52 -4.60 -2.91
C ILE A 83 -4.20 -4.69 -2.13
N GLY A 84 -4.28 -4.79 -0.81
CA GLY A 84 -3.13 -5.01 0.07
C GLY A 84 -2.32 -6.24 -0.33
N ILE A 85 -3.03 -7.36 -0.55
CA ILE A 85 -2.46 -8.63 -1.02
C ILE A 85 -1.85 -8.48 -2.42
N ALA A 86 -2.53 -7.81 -3.36
CA ALA A 86 -2.01 -7.58 -4.71
C ALA A 86 -0.67 -6.82 -4.68
N TYR A 87 -0.61 -5.75 -3.88
CA TYR A 87 0.62 -5.00 -3.63
C TYR A 87 1.70 -5.86 -2.95
N TYR A 88 1.33 -6.70 -1.98
CA TYR A 88 2.27 -7.62 -1.35
C TYR A 88 2.93 -8.55 -2.37
N PHE A 89 2.16 -9.18 -3.24
CA PHE A 89 2.71 -10.06 -4.29
C PHE A 89 3.60 -9.30 -5.27
N LEU A 90 3.20 -8.10 -5.67
CA LEU A 90 3.97 -7.24 -6.56
C LEU A 90 5.34 -6.88 -5.96
N MET A 91 5.36 -6.56 -4.66
CA MET A 91 6.57 -6.15 -3.95
C MET A 91 7.44 -7.32 -3.49
N LYS A 92 6.87 -8.51 -3.23
CA LYS A 92 7.55 -9.67 -2.64
C LYS A 92 8.91 -9.98 -3.28
N ARG A 93 8.99 -9.91 -4.61
CA ARG A 93 10.25 -10.18 -5.33
C ARG A 93 11.32 -9.12 -5.05
N ARG A 94 10.95 -7.83 -5.06
CA ARG A 94 11.87 -6.72 -4.79
C ARG A 94 12.24 -6.63 -3.31
N TYR A 95 11.29 -6.97 -2.44
CA TYR A 95 11.50 -7.00 -1.00
C TYR A 95 12.51 -8.07 -0.59
N LYS A 96 12.47 -9.28 -1.17
CA LYS A 96 13.50 -10.31 -0.91
C LYS A 96 14.91 -9.83 -1.27
N VAL A 97 15.03 -9.05 -2.34
CA VAL A 97 16.31 -8.45 -2.71
C VAL A 97 16.71 -7.37 -1.70
N HIS A 98 15.77 -6.51 -1.30
CA HIS A 98 15.95 -5.48 -0.26
C HIS A 98 16.41 -6.06 1.08
N GLU A 99 15.80 -7.16 1.52
CA GLU A 99 16.17 -7.90 2.73
C GLU A 99 17.58 -8.50 2.59
N GLY A 100 17.90 -9.06 1.43
CA GLY A 100 19.23 -9.61 1.14
C GLY A 100 20.37 -8.57 1.17
N ILE A 101 20.07 -7.31 0.82
CA ILE A 101 21.02 -6.19 0.86
C ILE A 101 20.94 -5.37 2.16
N HIS A 102 20.25 -5.86 3.19
CA HIS A 102 20.05 -5.19 4.49
C HIS A 102 19.55 -3.74 4.35
N GLY A 103 18.59 -3.53 3.45
CA GLY A 103 17.99 -2.22 3.25
C GLY A 103 17.24 -1.69 4.48
N THR A 104 16.98 -0.39 4.50
CA THR A 104 16.41 0.27 5.68
C THR A 104 14.90 0.03 5.83
N ILE A 105 14.49 -0.54 6.97
CA ILE A 105 13.09 -0.71 7.32
C ILE A 105 12.57 0.57 7.98
N GLN A 106 11.48 1.12 7.43
CA GLN A 106 10.84 2.34 7.94
C GLN A 106 9.65 2.01 8.86
N PRO A 107 9.39 2.82 9.90
CA PRO A 107 8.19 2.67 10.72
C PRO A 107 6.94 3.05 9.91
N MET A 108 5.93 2.16 9.90
CA MET A 108 4.68 2.40 9.16
C MET A 108 3.47 2.74 10.05
N LEU A 109 3.61 2.56 11.38
CA LEU A 109 2.48 2.59 12.31
C LEU A 109 1.72 3.92 12.25
N HIS A 110 2.44 5.04 12.30
CA HIS A 110 1.83 6.37 12.30
C HIS A 110 1.04 6.64 11.01
N THR A 111 1.63 6.32 9.86
CA THR A 111 0.98 6.47 8.55
C THR A 111 -0.25 5.56 8.45
N ALA A 112 -0.15 4.31 8.93
CA ALA A 112 -1.26 3.36 8.92
C ALA A 112 -2.44 3.86 9.77
N ILE A 113 -2.18 4.33 10.99
CA ILE A 113 -3.22 4.86 11.89
C ILE A 113 -3.88 6.10 11.27
N GLY A 114 -3.08 7.05 10.79
CA GLY A 114 -3.59 8.27 10.15
C GLY A 114 -4.49 7.96 8.95
N CYS A 115 -4.04 7.09 8.04
CA CYS A 115 -4.83 6.69 6.88
C CYS A 115 -6.11 5.93 7.26
N SER A 116 -6.05 5.07 8.29
CA SER A 116 -7.22 4.33 8.77
C SER A 116 -8.28 5.28 9.33
N PHE A 117 -7.86 6.26 10.13
CA PHE A 117 -8.75 7.26 10.71
C PHE A 117 -9.41 8.13 9.63
N VAL A 118 -8.62 8.65 8.69
CA VAL A 118 -9.12 9.47 7.56
C VAL A 118 -10.08 8.66 6.69
N GLY A 119 -9.77 7.40 6.41
CA GLY A 119 -10.65 6.55 5.61
C GLY A 119 -11.99 6.29 6.26
N ARG A 120 -11.99 6.05 7.58
CA ARG A 120 -13.23 5.87 8.32
C ARG A 120 -14.07 7.15 8.37
N MET A 121 -13.43 8.31 8.54
CA MET A 121 -14.09 9.61 8.49
C MET A 121 -14.75 9.87 7.13
N LEU A 122 -14.07 9.55 6.03
CA LEU A 122 -14.64 9.69 4.68
C LEU A 122 -15.85 8.77 4.49
N GLU A 123 -15.76 7.50 4.90
CA GLU A 123 -16.90 6.58 4.81
C GLU A 123 -18.12 7.09 5.57
N VAL A 124 -17.94 7.55 6.81
CA VAL A 124 -19.03 8.11 7.62
C VAL A 124 -19.59 9.38 6.96
N GLY A 125 -18.73 10.27 6.46
CA GLY A 125 -19.16 11.47 5.74
C GLY A 125 -19.99 11.16 4.49
N TYR A 126 -19.62 10.14 3.71
CA TYR A 126 -20.41 9.67 2.57
C TYR A 126 -21.74 9.06 2.99
N ILE A 127 -21.79 8.32 4.10
CA ILE A 127 -23.06 7.78 4.61
C ILE A 127 -23.96 8.94 5.06
N VAL A 128 -23.46 9.86 5.88
CA VAL A 128 -24.24 11.00 6.41
C VAL A 128 -24.72 11.93 5.30
N LYS A 129 -23.95 12.14 4.22
CA LYS A 129 -24.38 12.93 3.05
C LYS A 129 -25.15 12.13 2.00
N GLY A 130 -25.00 10.81 1.95
CA GLY A 130 -25.74 9.91 1.07
C GLY A 130 -27.14 9.56 1.59
N VAL A 131 -27.32 9.52 2.92
CA VAL A 131 -28.62 9.37 3.58
C VAL A 131 -29.63 10.46 3.18
N PRO A 132 -29.30 11.78 3.14
CA PRO A 132 -30.21 12.82 2.67
C PRO A 132 -30.43 12.84 1.14
N LEU A 133 -29.67 12.06 0.36
CA LEU A 133 -29.90 11.89 -1.09
C LEU A 133 -30.87 10.73 -1.40
N LEU A 134 -31.01 9.77 -0.49
CA LEU A 134 -31.95 8.64 -0.61
C LEU A 134 -33.27 8.87 0.13
N TYR A 135 -33.25 9.66 1.20
CA TYR A 135 -34.43 10.21 1.85
C TYR A 135 -34.52 11.69 1.48
N GLY A 136 -35.19 12.00 0.37
CA GLY A 136 -35.41 13.36 -0.09
C GLY A 136 -36.04 14.24 1.01
N SER A 137 -35.50 15.45 1.15
CA SER A 137 -36.13 16.59 1.82
C SER A 137 -37.32 17.09 1.03
#